data_AF-A0A925KXU3-F1
#
_entry.id   AF-A0A925KXU3-F1
#
_cell.length_a   1.000
_cell.length_b   1.000
_cell.length_c   1.000
_cell.angle_alpha   90.00
_cell.angle_beta   90.00
_cell.angle_gamma   90.00
#
_symmetry.space_group_name_H-M   'P 1'
#
loop_
_entity.id
_entity.type
_entity.pdbx_description
1 polymer ?
#
loop_
_entity_poly.entity_id
_entity_poly.type
_entity_poly.pdbx_seq_one_letter_code
_entity_poly.pdbx_strand_id
1 'polypeptide(L)'
;MLSLVDCIAFSGLTPDQLEAVACAKHVPVIIAAEWAETELDKPHGAEAVEGMLALEVKVAEDHHLPCAASWIKALAEFHMTHPELA
;
A
#
# COMPACT_ATOMS: atom_id res chain seq x y z
N MET A 1 15.22 -11.99 15.59
CA MET A 1 14.17 -12.35 14.62
C MET A 1 13.37 -11.09 14.39
N LEU A 2 13.15 -10.69 13.14
CA LEU A 2 12.30 -9.53 12.85
C LEU A 2 10.85 -9.89 13.13
N SER A 3 10.12 -8.97 13.75
CA SER A 3 8.67 -9.07 13.93
C SER A 3 7.93 -8.53 12.70
N LEU A 4 6.63 -8.80 12.61
CA LEU A 4 5.78 -8.19 11.58
C LEU A 4 5.80 -6.66 11.65
N VAL A 5 5.85 -6.10 12.86
CA VAL A 5 5.93 -4.64 13.07
C VAL A 5 7.22 -4.07 12.49
N ASP A 6 8.33 -4.78 12.65
CA ASP A 6 9.61 -4.38 12.05
C ASP A 6 9.53 -4.43 10.52
N CYS A 7 8.91 -5.48 9.95
CA CYS A 7 8.72 -5.58 8.49
C CYS A 7 7.84 -4.45 7.93
N ILE A 8 6.75 -4.10 8.63
CA ILE A 8 5.90 -2.96 8.23
C ILE A 8 6.70 -1.66 8.28
N ALA A 9 7.48 -1.45 9.34
CA ALA A 9 8.30 -0.24 9.50
C ALA A 9 9.38 -0.08 8.41
N PHE A 10 9.90 -1.19 7.86
CA PHE A 10 10.87 -1.15 6.76
C PHE A 10 10.25 -1.06 5.37
N SER A 11 8.95 -1.33 5.22
CA SER A 11 8.29 -1.42 3.92
C SER A 11 8.15 -0.10 3.15
N GLY A 12 8.36 1.04 3.82
CA GLY A 12 8.04 2.37 3.27
C GLY A 12 6.55 2.70 3.24
N LEU A 13 5.67 1.80 3.71
CA LEU A 13 4.22 1.94 3.71
C LEU A 13 3.61 1.90 5.12
N THR A 14 2.47 2.54 5.29
CA THR A 14 1.65 2.43 6.50
C THR A 14 0.91 1.08 6.56
N PRO A 15 0.41 0.66 7.74
CA PRO A 15 -0.36 -0.59 7.85
C PRO A 15 -1.56 -0.65 6.88
N ASP A 16 -2.32 0.45 6.77
CA ASP A 16 -3.49 0.50 5.89
C ASP A 16 -3.09 0.40 4.41
N GLN A 17 -1.98 1.02 4.01
CA GLN A 17 -1.42 0.90 2.65
C GLN A 17 -0.99 -0.54 2.35
N LEU A 18 -0.34 -1.21 3.32
CA LEU A 18 0.06 -2.61 3.16
C LEU A 18 -1.11 -3.57 3.10
N GLU A 19 -2.17 -3.34 3.88
CA GLU A 19 -3.39 -4.15 3.80
C GLU A 19 -4.03 -4.05 2.41
N ALA A 20 -4.11 -2.84 1.84
CA ALA A 20 -4.59 -2.63 0.48
C ALA A 20 -3.69 -3.35 -0.55
N VAL A 21 -2.38 -3.16 -0.51
CA VAL A 21 -1.43 -3.85 -1.41
C VAL A 21 -1.52 -5.37 -1.29
N ALA A 22 -1.60 -5.89 -0.06
CA ALA A 22 -1.75 -7.31 0.21
C ALA A 22 -3.06 -7.87 -0.39
N CYS A 23 -4.14 -7.10 -0.32
CA CYS A 23 -5.42 -7.42 -0.94
C CYS A 23 -5.29 -7.51 -2.46
N ALA A 24 -4.73 -6.46 -3.10
CA ALA A 24 -4.51 -6.39 -4.55
C ALA A 24 -3.69 -7.56 -5.08
N LYS A 25 -2.66 -7.97 -4.32
CA LYS A 25 -1.74 -9.04 -4.69
C LYS A 25 -2.20 -10.43 -4.29
N HIS A 26 -3.25 -10.56 -3.48
CA HIS A 26 -3.67 -11.81 -2.86
C HIS A 26 -2.55 -12.52 -2.09
N VAL A 27 -1.79 -11.78 -1.30
CA VAL A 27 -0.68 -12.30 -0.48
C VAL A 27 -0.82 -11.87 0.98
N PRO A 28 -0.14 -12.55 1.93
CA PRO A 28 -0.07 -12.08 3.31
C PRO A 28 0.64 -10.71 3.42
N VAL A 29 0.26 -9.91 4.43
CA VAL A 29 0.85 -8.57 4.69
C VAL A 29 2.37 -8.59 4.78
N ILE A 30 2.98 -9.62 5.36
CA ILE A 30 4.45 -9.73 5.44
C ILE A 30 5.12 -9.83 4.06
N ILE A 31 4.45 -10.45 3.08
CA ILE A 31 4.93 -10.56 1.69
C ILE A 31 4.72 -9.23 0.96
N ALA A 32 3.60 -8.55 1.22
CA ALA A 32 3.38 -7.20 0.69
C ALA A 32 4.42 -6.20 1.23
N ALA A 33 4.81 -6.32 2.50
CA ALA A 33 5.80 -5.46 3.14
C ALA A 33 7.20 -5.63 2.52
N GLU A 34 7.64 -6.87 2.29
CA GLU A 34 8.90 -7.14 1.61
C GLU A 34 8.86 -6.68 0.15
N TRP A 35 7.76 -6.92 -0.56
CA TRP A 35 7.60 -6.43 -1.92
C TRP A 35 7.65 -4.90 -1.99
N ALA A 36 6.96 -4.20 -1.10
CA ALA A 36 6.90 -2.73 -1.11
C ALA A 36 8.28 -2.10 -0.88
N GLU A 37 9.07 -2.64 0.05
CA GLU A 37 10.46 -2.19 0.30
C GLU A 37 11.28 -2.24 -0.98
N THR A 38 11.26 -3.37 -1.68
CA THR A 38 12.05 -3.57 -2.89
C THR A 38 11.44 -2.86 -4.11
N GLU A 39 10.12 -2.68 -4.18
CA GLU A 39 9.48 -2.01 -5.30
C GLU A 39 9.71 -0.50 -5.26
N LEU A 40 9.60 0.13 -4.09
CA LEU A 40 9.76 1.58 -3.93
C LEU A 40 11.17 2.08 -4.30
N ASP A 41 12.18 1.21 -4.23
CA ASP A 41 13.55 1.50 -4.66
C ASP A 41 13.75 1.47 -6.19
N LYS A 42 12.77 0.98 -6.96
CA LYS A 42 12.87 0.90 -8.42
C LYS A 42 12.47 2.23 -9.08
N PRO A 43 13.00 2.52 -10.28
CA PRO A 43 12.41 3.53 -11.14
C PRO A 43 10.91 3.22 -11.34
N HIS A 44 10.04 4.20 -11.13
CA HIS A 44 8.58 4.05 -11.22
C HIS A 44 7.94 3.12 -10.17
N GLY A 45 8.67 2.74 -9.12
CA GLY A 45 8.16 1.90 -8.03
C GLY A 45 6.95 2.50 -7.32
N ALA A 46 7.01 3.82 -7.04
CA ALA A 46 5.92 4.56 -6.42
C ALA A 46 4.64 4.53 -7.28
N GLU A 47 4.75 4.59 -8.60
CA GLU A 47 3.62 4.50 -9.54
C GLU A 47 2.99 3.09 -9.51
N ALA A 48 3.81 2.04 -9.39
CA ALA A 48 3.33 0.67 -9.27
C ALA A 48 2.57 0.43 -7.95
N VAL A 49 3.07 0.98 -6.85
CA VAL A 49 2.39 0.92 -5.54
C VAL A 49 1.09 1.73 -5.56
N GLU A 50 1.14 2.96 -6.10
CA GLU A 50 -0.05 3.82 -6.25
C GLU A 50 -1.15 3.12 -7.02
N GLY A 51 -0.83 2.48 -8.15
CA GLY A 51 -1.80 1.77 -8.96
C GLY A 51 -2.49 0.63 -8.20
N MET A 52 -1.78 -0.06 -7.30
CA MET A 52 -2.38 -1.09 -6.44
C MET A 52 -3.29 -0.49 -5.38
N LEU A 53 -2.86 0.60 -4.74
CA LEU A 53 -3.67 1.31 -3.75
C LEU A 53 -4.95 1.88 -4.39
N ALA A 54 -4.83 2.56 -5.53
CA ALA A 54 -5.95 3.15 -6.24
C ALA A 54 -6.95 2.09 -6.75
N LEU A 55 -6.45 0.93 -7.21
CA LEU A 55 -7.29 -0.20 -7.61
C LEU A 55 -8.15 -0.68 -6.43
N GLU A 56 -7.53 -0.93 -5.27
CA GLU A 56 -8.24 -1.46 -4.11
C GLU A 56 -9.14 -0.44 -3.42
N VAL A 57 -8.75 0.84 -3.42
CA VAL A 57 -9.63 1.93 -3.00
C VAL A 57 -10.90 1.93 -3.84
N LYS A 58 -10.77 1.86 -5.17
CA LYS A 58 -11.93 1.84 -6.07
C LYS A 58 -12.82 0.62 -5.83
N VAL A 59 -12.24 -0.57 -5.69
CA VAL A 59 -12.99 -1.79 -5.36
C VAL A 59 -13.72 -1.63 -4.02
N ALA A 60 -13.04 -1.13 -3.00
CA ALA A 60 -13.63 -0.92 -1.68
C ALA A 60 -14.77 0.10 -1.70
N GLU A 61 -14.62 1.18 -2.47
CA GLU A 61 -15.67 2.19 -2.67
C GLU A 61 -16.89 1.62 -3.41
N ASP A 62 -16.67 0.96 -4.55
CA ASP A 62 -17.73 0.40 -5.42
C ASP A 62 -18.56 -0.67 -4.67
N HIS A 63 -17.93 -1.42 -3.77
CA HIS A 63 -18.57 -2.48 -2.99
C HIS A 63 -18.96 -2.05 -1.56
N HIS A 64 -18.75 -0.78 -1.19
CA HIS A 64 -19.02 -0.25 0.15
C HIS A 64 -18.37 -1.07 1.28
N LEU A 65 -17.12 -1.50 1.07
CA LEU A 65 -16.39 -2.28 2.06
C LEU A 65 -16.05 -1.43 3.28
N PRO A 66 -16.01 -2.01 4.50
CA PRO A 66 -15.65 -1.27 5.72
C PRO A 66 -14.28 -0.59 5.69
N CYS A 67 -13.35 -1.10 4.87
CA CYS A 67 -12.01 -0.54 4.70
C CYS A 67 -11.94 0.65 3.73
N ALA A 68 -13.02 0.99 3.01
CA ALA A 68 -12.97 2.03 1.97
C ALA A 68 -12.46 3.37 2.53
N ALA A 69 -13.00 3.81 3.67
CA ALA A 69 -12.60 5.08 4.29
C ALA A 69 -11.13 5.10 4.74
N SER A 70 -10.61 4.00 5.30
CA SER A 70 -9.21 3.93 5.72
C SER A 70 -8.28 3.86 4.51
N TRP A 71 -8.62 3.10 3.47
CA TRP A 71 -7.80 2.99 2.26
C TRP A 71 -7.80 4.26 1.42
N ILE A 72 -8.91 5.01 1.35
CA ILE A 72 -8.91 6.35 0.72
C ILE A 72 -7.94 7.28 1.43
N LYS A 73 -7.96 7.29 2.77
CA LYS A 73 -7.02 8.09 3.57
C LYS A 73 -5.58 7.64 3.34
N ALA A 74 -5.35 6.32 3.29
CA ALA A 74 -4.05 5.71 3.06
C ALA A 74 -3.45 6.09 1.70
N LEU A 75 -4.27 6.11 0.64
CA LEU A 75 -3.87 6.58 -0.70
C LEU A 75 -3.54 8.07 -0.69
N ALA A 76 -4.37 8.90 -0.05
CA ALA A 76 -4.09 10.33 0.08
C ALA A 76 -2.77 10.60 0.83
N GLU A 77 -2.50 9.85 1.91
CA GLU A 77 -1.22 9.91 2.62
C GLU A 77 -0.04 9.49 1.73
N PHE A 78 -0.23 8.47 0.89
CA PHE A 78 0.80 8.02 -0.05
C PHE A 78 1.16 9.12 -1.06
N HIS A 79 0.17 9.79 -1.66
CA HIS A 79 0.42 10.92 -2.56
C HIS A 79 1.13 12.10 -1.84
N MET A 80 0.89 12.31 -0.55
CA MET A 80 1.59 13.35 0.22
C MET A 80 3.07 13.02 0.43
N THR A 81 3.44 11.75 0.56
CA THR A 81 4.85 11.32 0.72
C THR A 81 5.56 11.11 -0.60
N HIS A 82 4.82 11.00 -1.71
CA HIS A 82 5.31 10.83 -3.08
C HIS A 82 4.85 11.95 -4.02
N PRO A 83 5.32 13.20 -3.82
CA PRO A 83 4.90 14.35 -4.62
C PRO A 83 5.29 14.25 -6.10
N GLU A 84 6.21 13.36 -6.47
CA GLU A 84 6.59 13.05 -7.85
C GLU A 84 5.45 12.44 -8.69
N LEU A 85 4.39 11.95 -8.04
CA LEU A 85 3.22 11.36 -8.68
C LEU A 85 2.11 12.38 -9.03
N ALA A 86 2.31 13.66 -8.66
CA ALA A 86 1.32 14.73 -8.83
C ALA A 86 1.37 15.44 -10.20
#